data_AF-A0A101V7P5-F1
#
_entry.id   AF-A0A101V7P5-F1
#
_cell.length_a   1.000
_cell.length_b   1.000
_cell.length_c   1.000
_cell.angle_alpha   90.00
_cell.angle_beta   90.00
_cell.angle_gamma   90.00
#
_symmetry.space_group_name_H-M   'P 1'
#
loop_
_entity.id
_entity.type
_entity.pdbx_description
1 polymer ?
#
loop_
_entity_poly.entity_id
_entity_poly.type
_entity_poly.pdbx_seq_one_letter_code
_entity_poly.pdbx_strand_id
1 'polypeptide(L)'
;MVELDEVDCDRLEEAADGFAKFGLVIERFGPAAMLVRAMPHALRKGDPQALLTDLADDIAKHGQALLLEEKLEHVLATMACHGSVRAGRVLRVEEMNALLREMERTPRSGQCNHGRPTWVKLSLEDVEKLFGRH
;
A
#
# COMPACT_ATOMS: atom_id res chain seq x y z
N MET A 1 -6.45 18.18 -3.44
CA MET A 1 -6.81 18.05 -4.86
C MET A 1 -5.64 17.36 -5.53
N VAL A 2 -5.93 16.40 -6.40
CA VAL A 2 -4.97 15.56 -7.12
C VAL A 2 -5.25 15.74 -8.60
N GLU A 3 -4.24 16.16 -9.36
CA GLU A 3 -4.35 16.39 -10.80
C GLU A 3 -3.94 15.14 -11.56
N LEU A 4 -4.76 14.72 -12.52
CA LEU A 4 -4.63 13.48 -13.30
C LEU A 4 -5.21 13.70 -14.69
N ASP A 5 -4.91 12.80 -15.63
CA ASP A 5 -5.57 12.83 -16.93
C ASP A 5 -7.08 12.57 -16.79
N GLU A 6 -7.88 13.11 -17.72
CA GLU A 6 -9.34 13.03 -17.67
C GLU A 6 -9.84 11.58 -17.63
N VAL A 7 -9.20 10.71 -18.41
CA VAL A 7 -9.53 9.27 -18.46
C VAL A 7 -9.25 8.57 -17.12
N ASP A 8 -8.22 8.99 -16.38
CA ASP A 8 -7.93 8.44 -15.06
C ASP A 8 -8.93 8.91 -14.02
N CYS A 9 -9.36 10.17 -14.11
CA CYS A 9 -10.43 10.69 -13.28
C CYS A 9 -11.74 9.93 -13.53
N ASP A 10 -12.07 9.61 -14.79
CA ASP A 10 -13.26 8.83 -15.14
C ASP A 10 -13.22 7.44 -14.49
N ARG A 11 -12.08 6.74 -14.59
CA ARG A 11 -11.88 5.42 -13.96
C ARG A 11 -12.06 5.46 -12.45
N LEU A 12 -11.50 6.49 -11.80
CA LEU A 12 -11.58 6.65 -10.35
C LEU A 12 -12.99 7.02 -9.89
N GLU A 13 -13.70 7.84 -10.66
CA GLU A 13 -15.09 8.22 -10.40
C GLU A 13 -16.03 7.01 -10.49
N GLU A 14 -15.89 6.17 -11.52
CA GLU A 14 -16.65 4.92 -11.65
C GLU A 14 -16.44 3.95 -10.47
N ALA A 15 -15.24 3.96 -9.88
CA ALA A 15 -14.85 3.08 -8.77
C ALA A 15 -15.04 3.70 -7.37
N ALA A 16 -15.48 4.97 -7.27
CA ALA A 16 -15.46 5.75 -6.03
C ALA A 16 -16.24 5.08 -4.88
N ASP A 17 -17.41 4.52 -5.14
CA ASP A 17 -18.23 3.82 -4.15
C ASP A 17 -17.54 2.56 -3.60
N GLY A 18 -16.71 1.91 -4.42
CA GLY A 18 -15.90 0.78 -4.00
C GLY A 18 -14.83 1.22 -2.99
N PHE A 19 -14.13 2.31 -3.29
CA PHE A 19 -13.10 2.87 -2.41
C PHE A 19 -13.65 3.37 -1.08
N ALA A 20 -14.86 3.93 -1.08
CA ALA A 20 -15.51 4.44 0.13
C ALA A 20 -15.67 3.34 1.20
N LYS A 21 -15.90 2.09 0.79
CA LYS A 21 -15.99 0.92 1.70
C LYS A 21 -14.70 0.65 2.47
N PHE A 22 -13.56 1.11 1.96
CA PHE A 22 -12.24 0.97 2.59
C PHE A 22 -11.80 2.22 3.32
N GLY A 23 -12.61 3.29 3.28
CA GLY A 23 -12.30 4.58 3.91
C GLY A 23 -11.54 5.55 3.02
N LEU A 24 -11.42 5.28 1.71
CA LEU A 24 -10.92 6.23 0.72
C LEU A 24 -12.13 6.89 0.04
N VAL A 25 -12.38 8.15 0.34
CA VAL A 25 -13.50 8.92 -0.23
C VAL A 25 -12.95 9.96 -1.17
N ILE A 26 -13.27 9.82 -2.46
CA ILE A 26 -12.83 10.69 -3.54
C ILE A 26 -14.01 11.22 -4.33
N GLU A 27 -13.83 12.39 -4.94
CA GLU A 27 -14.89 13.10 -5.69
C GLU A 27 -14.27 13.79 -6.91
N ARG A 28 -14.96 13.74 -8.06
CA ARG A 28 -14.52 14.44 -9.27
C ARG A 28 -14.55 15.96 -9.07
N PHE A 29 -13.52 16.65 -9.55
CA PHE A 29 -13.44 18.11 -9.49
C PHE A 29 -12.92 18.70 -10.80
N GLY A 30 -13.84 18.89 -11.75
CA GLY A 30 -13.49 19.28 -13.10
C GLY A 30 -12.91 18.10 -13.91
N PRO A 31 -12.48 18.34 -15.15
CA PRO A 31 -12.11 17.26 -16.06
C PRO A 31 -10.84 16.52 -15.66
N ALA A 32 -9.86 17.19 -15.04
CA ALA A 32 -8.52 16.65 -14.83
C ALA A 32 -8.09 16.66 -13.34
N ALA A 33 -9.04 16.56 -12.41
CA ALA A 33 -8.71 16.49 -11.00
C ALA A 33 -9.72 15.73 -10.14
N MET A 34 -9.21 15.15 -9.05
CA MET A 34 -9.97 14.49 -7.99
C MET A 34 -9.74 15.19 -6.65
N LEU A 35 -10.79 15.33 -5.85
CA LEU A 35 -10.73 15.69 -4.45
C LEU A 35 -10.64 14.44 -3.59
N VAL A 36 -9.75 14.48 -2.60
CA VAL A 36 -9.65 13.44 -1.57
C VAL A 36 -10.29 13.99 -0.30
N ARG A 37 -11.46 13.44 0.05
CA ARG A 37 -12.26 13.86 1.21
C ARG A 37 -11.87 13.10 2.47
N ALA A 38 -11.52 11.83 2.33
CA ALA A 38 -11.06 11.00 3.42
C ALA A 38 -10.08 9.94 2.92
N MET A 39 -9.15 9.53 3.79
CA MET A 39 -8.30 8.37 3.56
C MET A 39 -8.36 7.45 4.78
N PRO A 40 -8.12 6.14 4.61
CA PRO A 40 -8.12 5.21 5.73
C PRO A 40 -7.00 5.56 6.70
N HIS A 41 -7.20 5.30 7.98
CA HIS A 41 -6.21 5.65 9.01
C HIS A 41 -4.81 5.05 8.73
N ALA A 42 -4.76 3.85 8.16
CA ALA A 42 -3.51 3.19 7.76
C ALA A 42 -2.68 4.00 6.73
N LEU A 43 -3.35 4.86 5.95
CA LEU A 43 -2.72 5.72 4.93
C LEU A 43 -2.52 7.17 5.38
N ARG A 44 -2.70 7.50 6.66
CA ARG A 44 -2.67 8.90 7.14
C ARG A 44 -1.41 9.69 6.75
N LYS A 45 -0.29 9.00 6.52
CA LYS A 45 0.99 9.60 6.07
C LYS A 45 1.33 9.33 4.60
N GLY A 46 0.44 8.68 3.86
CA GLY A 46 0.61 8.36 2.44
C GLY A 46 0.44 9.59 1.56
N ASP A 47 0.99 9.51 0.34
CA ASP A 47 0.84 10.53 -0.69
C ASP A 47 -0.44 10.27 -1.50
N PRO A 48 -1.46 11.15 -1.42
CA PRO A 48 -2.70 10.98 -2.17
C PRO A 48 -2.51 11.05 -3.68
N GLN A 49 -1.53 11.82 -4.17
CA GLN A 49 -1.25 11.90 -5.61
C GLN A 49 -0.80 10.52 -6.12
N ALA A 50 0.26 9.99 -5.51
CA ALA A 50 0.81 8.70 -5.90
C ALA A 50 -0.20 7.55 -5.72
N LEU A 51 -1.02 7.58 -4.67
CA LEU A 51 -2.07 6.59 -4.46
C LEU A 51 -3.10 6.60 -5.59
N LEU A 52 -3.63 7.76 -5.93
CA LEU A 52 -4.68 7.86 -6.95
C LEU A 52 -4.14 7.55 -8.36
N THR A 53 -2.89 7.93 -8.65
CA THR A 53 -2.20 7.53 -9.89
C THR A 53 -2.07 6.01 -9.99
N ASP A 54 -1.55 5.35 -8.95
CA ASP A 54 -1.38 3.89 -8.97
C ASP A 54 -2.73 3.17 -9.07
N LEU A 55 -3.77 3.67 -8.39
CA LEU A 55 -5.13 3.11 -8.49
C LEU A 55 -5.71 3.25 -9.90
N ALA A 56 -5.53 4.40 -10.56
CA ALA A 56 -5.99 4.60 -11.93
C ALA A 56 -5.26 3.69 -12.91
N ASP A 57 -3.93 3.56 -12.76
CA ASP A 57 -3.09 2.64 -13.53
C ASP A 57 -3.51 1.18 -13.35
N ASP A 58 -3.79 0.75 -12.13
CA ASP A 58 -4.25 -0.61 -11.82
C ASP A 58 -5.61 -0.88 -12.47
N ILE A 59 -6.56 0.07 -12.41
CA ILE A 59 -7.84 -0.04 -13.10
C ILE A 59 -7.64 -0.12 -14.61
N ALA A 60 -6.74 0.68 -15.19
CA ALA A 60 -6.45 0.68 -16.62
C ALA A 60 -5.86 -0.66 -17.09
N LYS A 61 -4.98 -1.28 -16.30
CA LYS A 61 -4.32 -2.55 -16.63
C LYS A 61 -5.27 -3.75 -16.51
N HIS A 62 -6.15 -3.74 -15.53
CA HIS A 62 -6.96 -4.90 -15.17
C HIS A 62 -8.43 -4.82 -15.61
N GLY A 63 -8.90 -3.63 -16.00
CA GLY A 63 -10.22 -3.40 -16.59
C GLY A 63 -11.41 -3.83 -15.70
N GLN A 64 -12.61 -3.81 -16.26
CA GLN A 64 -13.83 -4.29 -15.60
C GLN A 64 -13.81 -5.81 -15.32
N ALA A 65 -12.85 -6.56 -15.88
CA ALA A 65 -12.80 -8.02 -15.94
C ALA A 65 -12.42 -8.73 -14.62
N LEU A 66 -11.92 -8.00 -13.61
CA LEU A 66 -11.66 -8.58 -12.29
C LEU A 66 -12.97 -8.75 -11.50
N LEU A 67 -13.07 -9.86 -10.76
CA LEU A 67 -14.09 -10.02 -9.73
C LEU A 67 -13.94 -8.89 -8.70
N LEU A 68 -15.06 -8.48 -8.08
CA LEU A 68 -15.05 -7.38 -7.09
C LEU A 68 -14.03 -7.62 -5.95
N GLU A 69 -13.86 -8.88 -5.54
CA GLU A 69 -12.87 -9.28 -4.52
C GLU A 69 -11.42 -9.10 -4.99
N GLU A 70 -11.10 -9.42 -6.24
CA GLU A 70 -9.76 -9.26 -6.78
C GLU A 70 -9.41 -7.77 -6.94
N LYS A 71 -10.37 -6.94 -7.35
CA LYS A 71 -10.22 -5.48 -7.35
C LYS A 71 -9.93 -4.97 -5.94
N LEU A 72 -10.62 -5.53 -4.94
CA LEU A 72 -10.39 -5.22 -3.54
C LEU A 72 -8.96 -5.52 -3.09
N GLU A 73 -8.48 -6.74 -3.37
CA GLU A 73 -7.15 -7.17 -2.97
C GLU A 73 -6.08 -6.30 -3.62
N HIS A 74 -6.25 -5.95 -4.90
CA HIS A 74 -5.35 -5.03 -5.59
C HIS A 74 -5.32 -3.65 -4.95
N VAL A 75 -6.49 -3.05 -4.69
CA VAL A 75 -6.59 -1.75 -4.02
C VAL A 75 -5.92 -1.80 -2.65
N LEU A 76 -6.21 -2.82 -1.84
CA LEU A 76 -5.62 -2.99 -0.51
C LEU A 76 -4.10 -3.22 -0.58
N ALA A 77 -3.61 -3.94 -1.59
CA ALA A 77 -2.19 -4.16 -1.81
C ALA A 77 -1.48 -2.84 -2.18
N THR A 78 -2.05 -2.06 -3.10
CA THR A 78 -1.54 -0.75 -3.52
C THR A 78 -1.54 0.23 -2.35
N MET A 79 -2.63 0.27 -1.56
CA MET A 79 -2.70 1.04 -0.33
C MET A 79 -1.63 0.58 0.69
N ALA A 80 -1.47 -0.72 0.94
CA ALA A 80 -0.45 -1.22 1.86
C ALA A 80 0.97 -0.77 1.45
N CYS A 81 1.28 -0.73 0.15
CA CYS A 81 2.54 -0.21 -0.38
C CYS A 81 2.73 1.29 -0.07
N HIS A 82 1.65 2.09 -0.08
CA HIS A 82 1.65 3.52 0.25
C HIS A 82 1.72 3.81 1.75
N GLY A 83 1.22 2.92 2.60
CA GLY A 83 1.38 3.01 4.06
C GLY A 83 2.73 2.48 4.58
N SER A 84 3.47 1.74 3.75
CA SER A 84 4.68 1.02 4.18
C SER A 84 5.83 1.96 4.58
N VAL A 85 6.66 1.52 5.52
CA VAL A 85 7.96 2.15 5.74
C VAL A 85 8.88 1.79 4.55
N ARG A 86 9.22 2.81 3.76
CA ARG A 86 10.02 2.66 2.53
C ARG A 86 11.50 2.91 2.76
N ALA A 87 12.31 2.40 1.83
CA ALA A 87 13.75 2.62 1.79
C ALA A 87 14.09 4.13 1.80
N GLY A 88 15.16 4.50 2.50
CA GLY A 88 15.62 5.88 2.63
C GLY A 88 15.04 6.65 3.82
N ARG A 89 13.99 6.15 4.48
CA ARG A 89 13.48 6.74 5.73
C ARG A 89 14.28 6.21 6.92
N VAL A 90 14.99 7.10 7.62
CA VAL A 90 15.63 6.77 8.90
C VAL A 90 14.55 6.62 9.97
N LEU A 91 14.53 5.47 10.65
CA LEU A 91 13.65 5.21 11.78
C LEU A 91 14.40 5.43 13.10
N ARG A 92 13.69 5.93 14.11
CA ARG A 92 14.16 5.87 15.50
C ARG A 92 13.92 4.48 16.08
N VAL A 93 14.66 4.13 17.13
CA VAL A 93 14.55 2.81 17.81
C VAL A 93 13.12 2.54 18.28
N GLU A 94 12.41 3.56 18.76
CA GLU A 94 11.02 3.42 19.19
C GLU A 94 10.10 3.07 18.02
N GLU A 95 10.34 3.63 16.83
CA GLU A 95 9.56 3.33 15.62
C GLU A 95 9.86 1.92 15.10
N MET A 96 11.12 1.47 15.19
CA MET A 96 11.50 0.10 14.86
C MET A 96 10.80 -0.91 15.78
N ASN A 97 10.85 -0.68 17.09
CA ASN A 97 10.20 -1.56 18.07
C ASN A 97 8.67 -1.58 17.88
N ALA A 98 8.06 -0.43 17.61
CA ALA A 98 6.63 -0.37 17.32
C ALA A 98 6.26 -1.21 16.09
N LEU A 99 7.06 -1.13 15.01
CA LEU A 99 6.86 -1.93 13.81
C LEU A 99 6.98 -3.43 14.09
N LEU A 100 7.97 -3.86 14.88
CA LEU A 100 8.12 -5.27 15.26
C LEU A 100 6.92 -5.77 16.08
N ARG A 101 6.41 -4.95 17.02
CA ARG A 101 5.18 -5.27 17.77
C ARG A 101 3.93 -5.30 16.88
N GLU A 102 3.91 -4.54 15.79
CA GLU A 102 2.87 -4.64 14.75
C GLU A 102 2.97 -5.96 13.99
N MET A 103 4.17 -6.36 13.60
CA MET A 103 4.40 -7.61 12.87
C MET A 103 4.02 -8.83 13.71
N GLU A 104 4.30 -8.85 15.01
CA GLU A 104 3.96 -9.96 15.91
C GLU A 104 2.44 -10.23 16.01
N ARG A 105 1.62 -9.19 15.94
CA ARG A 105 0.15 -9.29 16.02
C ARG A 105 -0.54 -9.35 14.66
N THR A 106 0.21 -9.21 13.57
CA THR A 106 -0.34 -9.21 12.21
C THR A 106 -0.23 -10.63 11.63
N PRO A 107 -1.36 -11.29 11.31
CA PRO A 107 -1.34 -12.59 10.65
C PRO A 107 -0.56 -12.52 9.33
N ARG A 108 0.16 -13.58 8.99
CA ARG A 108 0.96 -13.67 7.75
C ARG A 108 2.04 -12.58 7.61
N SER A 109 2.47 -11.95 8.72
CA SER A 109 3.51 -10.92 8.69
C SER A 109 4.87 -11.37 8.13
N GLY A 110 5.13 -12.68 8.07
CA GLY A 110 6.35 -13.27 7.48
C GLY A 110 6.44 -13.21 5.96
N GLN A 111 5.39 -12.78 5.26
CA GLN A 111 5.35 -12.71 3.79
C GLN A 111 4.73 -11.40 3.32
N CYS A 112 5.31 -10.75 2.31
CA CYS A 112 4.71 -9.57 1.71
C CYS A 112 3.63 -9.95 0.69
N ASN A 113 2.87 -8.97 0.22
CA ASN A 113 1.86 -9.11 -0.83
C ASN A 113 2.39 -9.68 -2.17
N HIS A 114 3.72 -9.71 -2.37
CA HIS A 114 4.37 -10.30 -3.55
C HIS A 114 5.08 -11.63 -3.24
N GLY A 115 4.83 -12.23 -2.09
CA GLY A 115 5.38 -13.54 -1.72
C GLY A 115 6.80 -13.53 -1.13
N ARG A 116 7.48 -12.37 -1.05
CA ARG A 116 8.82 -12.27 -0.47
C ARG A 116 8.78 -12.37 1.06
N PRO A 117 9.78 -13.03 1.70
CA PRO A 117 9.89 -13.02 3.14
C PRO A 117 10.18 -11.59 3.64
N THR A 118 9.56 -11.21 4.75
CA THR A 118 9.70 -9.87 5.36
C THR A 118 10.79 -9.80 6.41
N TRP A 119 11.25 -10.94 6.91
CA TRP A 119 12.36 -11.06 7.86
C TRP A 119 13.12 -12.36 7.64
N VAL A 120 14.37 -12.39 8.11
CA VAL A 120 15.21 -13.58 8.18
C VAL A 120 15.76 -13.69 9.60
N LYS A 121 15.95 -14.92 10.09
CA LYS A 121 16.60 -15.17 11.38
C LYS A 121 17.94 -15.84 11.11
N LEU A 122 19.00 -15.25 11.65
CA LEU A 122 20.32 -15.85 11.70
C LEU A 122 20.61 -16.20 13.16
N SER A 123 20.92 -17.46 13.44
CA SER A 123 21.43 -17.86 14.75
C SER A 123 22.88 -17.39 14.93
N LEU A 124 23.39 -17.44 16.16
CA LEU A 124 24.80 -17.13 16.41
C LEU A 124 25.73 -18.08 15.62
N GLU A 125 25.38 -19.36 15.55
CA GLU A 125 26.10 -20.37 14.78
C GLU A 125 26.08 -20.06 13.27
N ASP A 126 24.94 -19.59 12.73
CA ASP A 126 24.86 -19.17 11.32
C ASP A 126 25.79 -18.00 11.03
N VAL A 127 25.89 -17.06 11.98
CA VAL A 127 26.81 -15.92 11.87
C VAL A 127 28.26 -16.41 11.95
N GLU A 128 28.60 -17.29 12.89
CA GLU A 128 29.96 -17.85 13.02
C GLU A 128 30.41 -18.58 11.75
N LYS A 129 29.52 -19.37 11.13
CA LYS A 129 29.78 -20.04 9.84
C LYS A 129 30.10 -19.06 8.72
N LEU A 130 29.45 -17.89 8.67
CA LEU A 130 29.75 -16.85 7.68
C LEU A 130 31.18 -16.30 7.81
N PHE A 131 31.79 -16.40 9.00
CA PHE A 131 33.18 -16.01 9.26
C PHE A 131 34.15 -17.21 9.30
N GLY A 132 33.71 -18.40 8.86
CA GLY A 132 34.54 -19.61 8.86
C GLY A 132 34.87 -20.14 10.26
N ARG A 133 34.04 -19.80 11.26
CA ARG A 133 34.13 -20.33 12.63
C ARG A 133 33.10 -21.46 12.78
N HIS A 134 33.49 -22.52 13.47
CA HIS A 134 32.69 -23.72 13.72
C HIS A 134 32.77 -24.08 15.21
#